data_AF-A0A1F4NQV4-F1
#
_entry.id   AF-A0A1F4NQV4-F1
#
_cell.length_a   1.000
_cell.length_b   1.000
_cell.length_c   1.000
_cell.angle_alpha   90.00
_cell.angle_beta   90.00
_cell.angle_gamma   90.00
#
_symmetry.space_group_name_H-M   'P 1'
#
loop_
_entity.id
_entity.type
_entity.pdbx_description
1 polymer ?
#
loop_
_entity_poly.entity_id
_entity_poly.type
_entity_poly.pdbx_seq_one_letter_code
_entity_poly.pdbx_strand_id
1 'polypeptide(L)'
;MEIEEEITPEEVAEINQEATEMKKPRRPRSTGLILTIFASIIVILIGGLASYYYYTFQRQGVASEQELRDIWDETVLATVQLTNKFKTIDQFEKLDVSGSGSFKEALTDANRTVRDGMFSLRNQTGLAVGASTFASKLNAFLDDYSSMLAEMKRIVDRRAEIDNITALDQLLVYQDAMEKSYDDLLLTSRGFIQANLSRDIFDMPDKLVDLLKQQLDTQGTQDDQEKAAKQAAEAIVTQFAQAWQDRNASAMTAALTTGAKREFNQAVLEDSSDIVSFRIISTTLTDQTKANITGQLAKKTPDGVTKTEDWQFVVLKGIGDTWLIDSWQAK
;
A
#
# COMPACT_ATOMS: atom_id res chain seq x y z
N MET A 1 -32.54 64.23 -3.59
CA MET A 1 -32.97 65.49 -4.23
C MET A 1 -33.45 65.09 -5.59
N GLU A 2 -34.77 65.05 -5.77
CA GLU A 2 -35.41 64.94 -7.09
C GLU A 2 -34.96 66.11 -7.95
N ILE A 3 -34.76 65.85 -9.24
CA ILE A 3 -35.03 66.82 -10.30
C ILE A 3 -35.70 66.03 -11.42
N GLU A 4 -36.99 66.32 -11.60
CA GLU A 4 -37.81 65.98 -12.76
C GLU A 4 -37.26 66.72 -13.99
N GLU A 5 -37.22 66.04 -15.15
CA GLU A 5 -37.24 66.74 -16.43
C GLU A 5 -38.54 66.38 -17.16
N GLU A 6 -39.21 67.47 -17.53
CA GLU A 6 -40.58 67.65 -17.97
C GLU A 6 -40.65 67.47 -19.50
N ILE A 7 -41.56 66.62 -19.99
CA ILE A 7 -41.83 66.49 -21.42
C ILE A 7 -42.68 67.68 -21.88
N THR A 8 -42.21 68.41 -22.90
CA THR A 8 -42.80 69.66 -23.38
C THR A 8 -44.12 69.49 -24.17
N PRO A 9 -44.98 70.54 -24.25
CA PRO A 9 -46.31 70.49 -24.88
C PRO A 9 -46.35 70.19 -26.39
N GLU A 10 -45.22 70.26 -27.09
CA GLU A 10 -45.13 69.98 -28.53
C GLU A 10 -45.06 68.46 -28.83
N GLU A 11 -44.49 67.63 -27.96
CA GLU A 11 -44.50 66.16 -28.10
C GLU A 11 -45.89 65.55 -27.80
N VAL A 12 -46.71 66.26 -27.02
CA VAL A 12 -48.11 65.88 -26.74
C VAL A 12 -49.02 66.18 -27.94
N ALA A 13 -48.65 67.11 -28.84
CA ALA A 13 -49.45 67.46 -30.00
C ALA A 13 -49.31 66.44 -31.16
N GLU A 14 -48.12 65.85 -31.35
CA GLU A 14 -47.88 64.82 -32.37
C GLU A 14 -48.61 63.50 -32.04
N ILE A 15 -48.62 63.10 -30.77
CA ILE A 15 -49.36 61.91 -30.28
C ILE A 15 -50.88 62.08 -30.44
N ASN A 16 -51.39 63.30 -30.29
CA ASN A 16 -52.81 63.58 -30.44
C ASN A 16 -53.27 63.63 -31.90
N GLN A 17 -52.37 63.89 -32.86
CA GLN A 17 -52.71 63.88 -34.29
C GLN A 17 -52.80 62.44 -34.85
N GLU A 18 -51.92 61.53 -34.42
CA GLU A 18 -52.03 60.09 -34.75
C GLU A 18 -53.26 59.40 -34.13
N ALA A 19 -53.77 59.92 -33.01
CA ALA A 19 -54.96 59.38 -32.34
C ALA A 19 -56.30 59.76 -33.03
N THR A 20 -56.33 60.81 -33.86
CA THR A 20 -57.58 61.34 -34.43
C THR A 20 -57.96 60.82 -35.82
N GLU A 21 -57.04 60.22 -36.59
CA GLU A 21 -57.41 59.65 -37.91
C GLU A 21 -58.03 58.23 -37.82
N MET A 22 -57.95 57.55 -36.68
CA MET A 22 -58.56 56.22 -36.50
C MET A 22 -59.99 56.23 -35.94
N LYS A 23 -60.77 57.30 -36.17
CA LYS A 23 -62.23 57.30 -35.94
C LYS A 23 -63.03 57.31 -37.24
N LYS A 24 -63.08 56.15 -37.91
CA LYS A 24 -64.22 55.75 -38.76
C LYS A 24 -64.42 54.23 -38.71
N PRO A 25 -65.67 53.74 -38.56
CA PRO A 25 -65.92 52.38 -38.11
C PRO A 25 -65.91 51.36 -39.25
N ARG A 26 -65.17 50.26 -39.10
CA ARG A 26 -65.43 49.00 -39.82
C ARG A 26 -65.34 47.81 -38.86
N ARG A 27 -66.29 46.89 -39.06
CA ARG A 27 -66.75 45.77 -38.24
C ARG A 27 -65.68 44.71 -37.85
N PRO A 28 -65.96 43.85 -36.86
CA PRO A 28 -64.99 43.17 -36.00
C PRO A 28 -64.43 41.92 -36.68
N ARG A 29 -63.17 41.53 -36.40
CA ARG A 29 -62.71 40.14 -36.59
C ARG A 29 -61.30 39.88 -36.01
N SER A 30 -61.24 38.79 -35.22
CA SER A 30 -60.12 37.86 -34.97
C SER A 30 -58.83 38.26 -34.23
N THR A 31 -58.46 39.52 -34.03
CA THR A 31 -57.14 39.83 -33.40
C THR A 31 -57.06 39.56 -31.89
N GLY A 32 -58.14 39.78 -31.13
CA GLY A 32 -58.15 39.52 -29.68
C GLY A 32 -58.11 38.03 -29.31
N LEU A 33 -58.70 37.17 -30.16
CA LEU A 33 -58.65 35.71 -29.98
C LEU A 33 -57.26 35.16 -30.33
N ILE A 34 -56.61 35.70 -31.35
CA ILE A 34 -55.25 35.28 -31.74
C ILE A 34 -54.22 35.67 -30.67
N LEU A 35 -54.31 36.86 -30.07
CA LEU A 35 -53.39 37.29 -29.00
C LEU A 35 -53.56 36.49 -27.70
N THR A 36 -54.81 36.19 -27.31
CA THR A 36 -55.07 35.32 -26.15
C THR A 36 -54.66 33.87 -26.42
N ILE A 37 -54.88 33.36 -27.64
CA ILE A 37 -54.37 32.05 -28.05
C ILE A 37 -52.84 32.03 -28.11
N PHE A 38 -52.17 33.07 -28.61
CA PHE A 38 -50.71 33.17 -28.65
C PHE A 38 -50.11 33.23 -27.25
N ALA A 39 -50.66 34.05 -26.35
CA ALA A 39 -50.24 34.11 -24.95
C ALA A 39 -50.48 32.77 -24.24
N SER A 40 -51.61 32.11 -24.49
CA SER A 40 -51.93 30.79 -23.94
C SER A 40 -50.98 29.70 -24.47
N ILE A 41 -50.64 29.73 -25.76
CA ILE A 41 -49.66 28.82 -26.38
C ILE A 41 -48.27 29.06 -25.81
N ILE A 42 -47.85 30.30 -25.58
CA ILE A 42 -46.56 30.62 -24.95
C ILE A 42 -46.54 30.15 -23.48
N VAL A 43 -47.60 30.35 -22.71
CA VAL A 43 -47.71 29.86 -21.31
C VAL A 43 -47.74 28.33 -21.25
N ILE A 44 -48.41 27.66 -22.21
CA ILE A 44 -48.42 26.19 -22.32
C ILE A 44 -47.07 25.67 -22.82
N LEU A 45 -46.36 26.40 -23.70
CA LEU A 45 -45.01 26.05 -24.16
C LEU A 45 -43.98 26.23 -23.05
N ILE A 46 -44.04 27.33 -22.28
CA ILE A 46 -43.15 27.58 -21.13
C ILE A 46 -43.48 26.61 -19.99
N GLY A 47 -44.76 26.38 -19.68
CA GLY A 47 -45.20 25.40 -18.67
C GLY A 47 -44.96 23.95 -19.09
N GLY A 48 -45.03 23.65 -20.38
CA GLY A 48 -44.74 22.35 -20.98
C GLY A 48 -43.25 22.07 -21.09
N LEU A 49 -42.43 23.06 -21.43
CA LEU A 49 -40.97 22.99 -21.33
C LEU A 49 -40.55 22.86 -19.86
N ALA A 50 -41.07 23.68 -18.95
CA ALA A 50 -40.78 23.56 -17.52
C ALA A 50 -41.23 22.22 -16.94
N SER A 51 -42.39 21.68 -17.35
CA SER A 51 -42.86 20.35 -16.93
C SER A 51 -42.06 19.22 -17.57
N TYR A 52 -41.64 19.36 -18.83
CA TYR A 52 -40.77 18.39 -19.49
C TYR A 52 -39.37 18.39 -18.85
N TYR A 53 -38.78 19.57 -18.61
CA TYR A 53 -37.53 19.72 -17.87
C TYR A 53 -37.67 19.22 -16.44
N TYR A 54 -38.75 19.54 -15.73
CA TYR A 54 -38.99 19.07 -14.37
C TYR A 54 -39.19 17.55 -14.30
N TYR A 55 -39.95 16.96 -15.23
CA TYR A 55 -40.20 15.51 -15.28
C TYR A 55 -38.97 14.72 -15.75
N THR A 56 -38.22 15.24 -16.72
CA THR A 56 -36.93 14.64 -17.13
C THR A 56 -35.88 14.81 -16.04
N PHE A 57 -35.80 15.95 -15.36
CA PHE A 57 -34.92 16.18 -14.20
C PHE A 57 -35.30 15.32 -13.00
N GLN A 58 -36.59 15.07 -12.73
CA GLN A 58 -37.00 14.12 -11.70
C GLN A 58 -36.65 12.68 -12.07
N ARG A 59 -36.89 12.24 -13.32
CA ARG A 59 -36.51 10.89 -13.75
C ARG A 59 -34.99 10.69 -13.78
N GLN A 60 -34.25 11.69 -14.24
CA GLN A 60 -32.78 11.71 -14.21
C GLN A 60 -32.27 11.73 -12.78
N GLY A 61 -32.86 12.56 -11.91
CA GLY A 61 -32.54 12.62 -10.48
C GLY A 61 -32.77 11.30 -9.75
N VAL A 62 -33.88 10.59 -9.99
CA VAL A 62 -34.14 9.26 -9.39
C VAL A 62 -33.16 8.20 -9.90
N ALA A 63 -32.83 8.20 -11.19
CA ALA A 63 -31.83 7.27 -11.75
C ALA A 63 -30.43 7.57 -11.21
N SER A 64 -30.04 8.84 -11.12
CA SER A 64 -28.77 9.27 -10.54
C SER A 64 -28.69 8.99 -9.04
N GLU A 65 -29.79 9.11 -8.29
CA GLU A 65 -29.84 8.73 -6.87
C GLU A 65 -29.68 7.22 -6.66
N GLN A 66 -30.19 6.39 -7.57
CA GLN A 66 -29.96 4.94 -7.54
C GLN A 66 -28.50 4.61 -7.84
N GLU A 67 -27.92 5.23 -8.86
CA GLU A 67 -26.50 5.04 -9.19
C GLU A 67 -25.58 5.38 -8.00
N LEU A 68 -25.89 6.45 -7.24
CA LEU A 68 -25.14 6.79 -6.02
C LEU A 68 -25.18 5.69 -4.96
N ARG A 69 -26.30 4.95 -4.86
CA ARG A 69 -26.44 3.80 -3.96
C ARG A 69 -25.67 2.60 -4.48
N ASP A 70 -25.77 2.33 -5.78
CA ASP A 70 -25.10 1.20 -6.41
C ASP A 70 -23.57 1.33 -6.27
N ILE A 71 -23.02 2.54 -6.49
CA ILE A 71 -21.59 2.84 -6.26
C ILE A 71 -21.19 2.57 -4.80
N TRP A 72 -22.03 2.98 -3.85
CA TRP A 72 -21.77 2.74 -2.43
C TRP A 72 -21.80 1.25 -2.09
N ASP A 73 -22.84 0.53 -2.55
CA ASP A 73 -23.03 -0.89 -2.25
C ASP A 73 -21.94 -1.76 -2.90
N GLU A 74 -21.52 -1.46 -4.13
CA GLU A 74 -20.38 -2.10 -4.77
C GLU A 74 -19.07 -1.84 -4.02
N THR A 75 -18.86 -0.61 -3.54
CA THR A 75 -17.69 -0.25 -2.73
C THR A 75 -17.68 -1.05 -1.42
N VAL A 76 -18.83 -1.16 -0.74
CA VAL A 76 -18.97 -1.96 0.48
C VAL A 76 -18.64 -3.42 0.21
N LEU A 77 -19.23 -4.00 -0.85
CA LEU A 77 -19.02 -5.40 -1.20
C LEU A 77 -17.54 -5.70 -1.49
N ALA A 78 -16.89 -4.90 -2.33
CA ALA A 78 -15.48 -5.05 -2.67
C ALA A 78 -14.59 -4.91 -1.43
N THR A 79 -14.91 -3.96 -0.54
CA THR A 79 -14.17 -3.73 0.71
C THR A 79 -14.30 -4.89 1.69
N VAL A 80 -15.50 -5.48 1.81
CA VAL A 80 -15.72 -6.68 2.64
C VAL A 80 -14.91 -7.85 2.11
N GLN A 81 -14.89 -8.06 0.79
CA GLN A 81 -14.07 -9.10 0.17
C GLN A 81 -12.58 -8.88 0.47
N LEU A 82 -12.07 -7.67 0.25
CA LEU A 82 -10.69 -7.28 0.55
C LEU A 82 -10.34 -7.56 2.02
N THR A 83 -11.17 -7.08 2.95
CA THR A 83 -10.95 -7.23 4.40
C THR A 83 -10.97 -8.70 4.80
N ASN A 84 -11.88 -9.50 4.25
CA ASN A 84 -11.94 -10.95 4.53
C ASN A 84 -10.70 -11.67 4.00
N LYS A 85 -10.16 -11.29 2.84
CA LYS A 85 -8.90 -11.84 2.35
C LYS A 85 -7.72 -11.43 3.21
N PHE A 86 -7.68 -10.17 3.64
CA PHE A 86 -6.63 -9.68 4.52
C PHE A 86 -6.59 -10.42 5.86
N LYS A 87 -7.76 -10.72 6.46
CA LYS A 87 -7.85 -11.50 7.71
C LYS A 87 -7.20 -12.89 7.64
N THR A 88 -6.94 -13.42 6.44
CA THR A 88 -6.24 -14.71 6.27
C THR A 88 -4.71 -14.57 6.19
N ILE A 89 -4.20 -13.35 6.17
CA ILE A 89 -2.77 -13.05 6.12
C ILE A 89 -2.23 -13.00 7.56
N ASP A 90 -1.36 -13.94 7.87
CA ASP A 90 -0.67 -14.10 9.16
C ASP A 90 0.83 -13.74 9.09
N GLN A 91 1.34 -13.46 7.88
CA GLN A 91 2.74 -13.13 7.62
C GLN A 91 2.80 -12.05 6.54
N PHE A 92 3.66 -11.05 6.73
CA PHE A 92 3.88 -9.97 5.75
C PHE A 92 4.29 -10.54 4.37
N GLU A 93 5.00 -11.66 4.38
CA GLU A 93 5.42 -12.33 3.15
C GLU A 93 4.27 -12.95 2.33
N LYS A 94 3.10 -13.18 2.93
CA LYS A 94 1.97 -13.77 2.21
C LYS A 94 1.12 -12.75 1.44
N LEU A 95 1.47 -11.46 1.50
CA LEU A 95 0.73 -10.38 0.88
C LEU A 95 0.67 -10.45 -0.66
N ASP A 96 1.70 -10.97 -1.32
CA ASP A 96 1.79 -11.00 -2.79
C ASP A 96 1.39 -12.34 -3.43
N VAL A 97 0.96 -13.32 -2.61
CA VAL A 97 0.64 -14.67 -3.08
C VAL A 97 -0.40 -14.56 -4.18
N SER A 98 0.02 -14.86 -5.41
CA SER A 98 -0.78 -14.65 -6.60
C SER A 98 -1.65 -15.89 -6.87
N GLY A 99 -2.91 -15.65 -7.22
CA GLY A 99 -3.86 -16.72 -7.50
C GLY A 99 -5.31 -16.28 -7.30
N SER A 100 -6.24 -17.10 -7.78
CA SER A 100 -7.66 -16.85 -7.60
C SER A 100 -8.04 -16.90 -6.12
N GLY A 101 -8.76 -15.88 -5.66
CA GLY A 101 -9.15 -15.68 -4.28
C GLY A 101 -8.02 -15.15 -3.39
N SER A 102 -6.94 -14.62 -3.95
CA SER A 102 -5.84 -13.98 -3.19
C SER A 102 -6.21 -12.60 -2.65
N PHE A 103 -5.45 -12.14 -1.66
CA PHE A 103 -5.55 -10.75 -1.18
C PHE A 103 -5.17 -9.75 -2.29
N LYS A 104 -4.12 -10.04 -3.07
CA LYS A 104 -3.67 -9.18 -4.17
C LYS A 104 -4.73 -9.00 -5.27
N GLU A 105 -5.47 -10.06 -5.60
CA GLU A 105 -6.61 -9.98 -6.52
C GLU A 105 -7.72 -9.10 -5.94
N ALA A 106 -8.14 -9.37 -4.70
CA ALA A 106 -9.19 -8.58 -4.04
C ALA A 106 -8.80 -7.10 -3.89
N LEU A 107 -7.52 -6.80 -3.66
CA LEU A 107 -6.99 -5.43 -3.62
C LEU A 107 -7.06 -4.75 -4.99
N THR A 108 -6.77 -5.48 -6.05
CA THR A 108 -6.87 -4.98 -7.42
C THR A 108 -8.33 -4.73 -7.80
N ASP A 109 -9.24 -5.63 -7.42
CA ASP A 109 -10.67 -5.47 -7.62
C ASP A 109 -11.24 -4.28 -6.85
N ALA A 110 -10.89 -4.12 -5.57
CA ALA A 110 -11.30 -2.96 -4.79
C ALA A 110 -10.79 -1.64 -5.39
N ASN A 111 -9.53 -1.59 -5.83
CA ASN A 111 -8.97 -0.43 -6.55
C ASN A 111 -9.79 -0.09 -7.81
N ARG A 112 -10.15 -1.11 -8.59
CA ARG A 112 -10.95 -0.93 -9.81
C ARG A 112 -12.35 -0.42 -9.46
N THR A 113 -13.05 -1.06 -8.53
CA THR A 113 -14.41 -0.68 -8.12
C THR A 113 -14.46 0.76 -7.62
N VAL A 114 -13.53 1.17 -6.75
CA VAL A 114 -13.46 2.55 -6.25
C VAL A 114 -13.24 3.55 -7.39
N ARG A 115 -12.30 3.24 -8.30
CA ARG A 115 -12.01 4.08 -9.46
C ARG A 115 -13.19 4.19 -10.43
N ASP A 116 -13.85 3.09 -10.72
CA ASP A 116 -15.04 3.04 -11.58
C ASP A 116 -16.19 3.85 -10.93
N GLY A 117 -16.40 3.70 -9.62
CA GLY A 117 -17.34 4.51 -8.85
C GLY A 117 -17.05 6.01 -8.92
N MET A 118 -15.79 6.42 -8.80
CA MET A 118 -15.39 7.82 -8.99
C MET A 118 -15.69 8.34 -10.41
N PHE A 119 -15.50 7.52 -11.44
CA PHE A 119 -15.86 7.91 -12.81
C PHE A 119 -17.38 8.03 -12.99
N SER A 120 -18.16 7.09 -12.46
CA SER A 120 -19.63 7.14 -12.50
C SER A 120 -20.19 8.36 -11.75
N LEU A 121 -19.60 8.73 -10.61
CA LEU A 121 -19.96 9.93 -9.85
C LEU A 121 -19.82 11.22 -10.65
N ARG A 122 -18.72 11.35 -11.41
CA ARG A 122 -18.45 12.55 -12.22
C ARG A 122 -19.46 12.77 -13.35
N ASN A 123 -20.14 11.71 -13.76
CA ASN A 123 -21.15 11.76 -14.82
C ASN A 123 -22.57 12.05 -14.29
N GLN A 124 -22.76 12.19 -12.98
CA GLN A 124 -24.07 12.47 -12.40
C GLN A 124 -24.47 13.94 -12.59
N THR A 125 -25.70 14.16 -13.06
CA THR A 125 -26.28 15.51 -13.26
C THR A 125 -27.72 15.53 -12.74
N GLY A 126 -28.23 16.70 -12.37
CA GLY A 126 -29.62 16.86 -11.96
C GLY A 126 -29.97 16.29 -10.58
N LEU A 127 -28.98 16.15 -9.70
CA LEU A 127 -29.17 15.70 -8.32
C LEU A 127 -29.91 16.74 -7.48
N ALA A 128 -30.81 16.29 -6.59
CA ALA A 128 -31.38 17.14 -5.54
C ALA A 128 -30.30 17.57 -4.53
N VAL A 129 -30.56 18.59 -3.70
CA VAL A 129 -29.56 19.13 -2.74
C VAL A 129 -29.00 18.05 -1.79
N GLY A 130 -29.85 17.17 -1.28
CA GLY A 130 -29.44 16.06 -0.42
C GLY A 130 -28.53 15.06 -1.15
N ALA A 131 -28.92 14.65 -2.36
CA ALA A 131 -28.13 13.75 -3.21
C ALA A 131 -26.81 14.36 -3.68
N SER A 132 -26.79 15.67 -3.95
CA SER A 132 -25.59 16.42 -4.32
C SER A 132 -24.59 16.49 -3.15
N THR A 133 -25.09 16.69 -1.93
CA THR A 133 -24.26 16.70 -0.71
C THR A 133 -23.67 15.32 -0.47
N PHE A 134 -24.49 14.26 -0.58
CA PHE A 134 -24.02 12.87 -0.47
C PHE A 134 -22.98 12.54 -1.54
N ALA A 135 -23.24 12.85 -2.82
CA ALA A 135 -22.30 12.62 -3.91
C ALA A 135 -20.96 13.32 -3.69
N SER A 136 -20.97 14.55 -3.18
CA SER A 136 -19.74 15.28 -2.84
C SER A 136 -18.94 14.60 -1.73
N LYS A 137 -19.61 14.15 -0.65
CA LYS A 137 -18.95 13.44 0.45
C LYS A 137 -18.48 12.05 0.04
N LEU A 138 -19.26 11.35 -0.79
CA LEU A 138 -18.90 10.05 -1.33
C LEU A 138 -17.67 10.16 -2.24
N ASN A 139 -17.62 11.18 -3.09
CA ASN A 139 -16.44 11.43 -3.93
C ASN A 139 -15.18 11.71 -3.10
N ALA A 140 -15.29 12.48 -2.01
CA ALA A 140 -14.16 12.72 -1.10
C ALA A 140 -13.69 11.40 -0.43
N PHE A 141 -14.62 10.60 0.08
CA PHE A 141 -14.32 9.29 0.64
C PHE A 141 -13.64 8.35 -0.36
N LEU A 142 -14.15 8.25 -1.59
CA LEU A 142 -13.57 7.38 -2.61
C LEU A 142 -12.18 7.84 -3.05
N ASP A 143 -11.89 9.15 -3.03
CA ASP A 143 -10.56 9.69 -3.36
C ASP A 143 -9.52 9.31 -2.28
N ASP A 144 -9.87 9.49 -1.00
CA ASP A 144 -9.02 9.07 0.13
C ASP A 144 -8.84 7.54 0.14
N TYR A 145 -9.93 6.80 -0.08
CA TYR A 145 -9.88 5.34 -0.11
C TYR A 145 -9.04 4.83 -1.29
N SER A 146 -9.17 5.43 -2.47
CA SER A 146 -8.32 5.12 -3.63
C SER A 146 -6.84 5.36 -3.33
N SER A 147 -6.51 6.40 -2.57
CA SER A 147 -5.13 6.71 -2.18
C SER A 147 -4.58 5.64 -1.23
N MET A 148 -5.37 5.23 -0.24
CA MET A 148 -5.00 4.12 0.66
C MET A 148 -4.80 2.82 -0.12
N LEU A 149 -5.74 2.45 -1.01
CA LEU A 149 -5.68 1.22 -1.80
C LEU A 149 -4.51 1.19 -2.78
N ALA A 150 -4.15 2.33 -3.38
CA ALA A 150 -2.99 2.45 -4.25
C ALA A 150 -1.68 2.26 -3.46
N GLU A 151 -1.60 2.81 -2.26
CA GLU A 151 -0.44 2.66 -1.39
C GLU A 151 -0.31 1.22 -0.85
N MET A 152 -1.41 0.59 -0.45
CA MET A 152 -1.43 -0.84 -0.14
C MET A 152 -0.92 -1.67 -1.31
N LYS A 153 -1.34 -1.34 -2.54
CA LYS A 153 -0.89 -2.04 -3.75
C LYS A 153 0.62 -1.86 -3.96
N ARG A 154 1.15 -0.65 -3.76
CA ARG A 154 2.59 -0.36 -3.81
C ARG A 154 3.36 -1.22 -2.80
N ILE A 155 2.86 -1.33 -1.56
CA ILE A 155 3.46 -2.13 -0.49
C ILE A 155 3.47 -3.62 -0.88
N VAL A 156 2.34 -4.15 -1.36
CA VAL A 156 2.24 -5.54 -1.83
C VAL A 156 3.22 -5.81 -2.98
N ASP A 157 3.27 -4.93 -3.98
CA ASP A 157 4.10 -5.10 -5.17
C ASP A 157 5.60 -4.95 -4.87
N ARG A 158 5.99 -4.22 -3.81
CA ARG A 158 7.38 -4.00 -3.40
C ARG A 158 7.76 -4.65 -2.06
N ARG A 159 6.98 -5.61 -1.57
CA ARG A 159 7.14 -6.17 -0.21
C ARG A 159 8.57 -6.65 0.10
N ALA A 160 9.25 -7.22 -0.90
CA ALA A 160 10.58 -7.80 -0.73
C ALA A 160 11.68 -6.74 -0.59
N GLU A 161 11.39 -5.50 -0.92
CA GLU A 161 12.29 -4.35 -0.81
C GLU A 161 12.05 -3.54 0.48
N ILE A 162 11.06 -3.92 1.29
CA ILE A 162 10.70 -3.21 2.52
C ILE A 162 11.51 -3.78 3.67
N ASP A 163 12.46 -2.99 4.15
CA ASP A 163 13.36 -3.30 5.26
C ASP A 163 13.09 -2.46 6.52
N ASN A 164 12.09 -1.57 6.46
CA ASN A 164 11.77 -0.64 7.54
C ASN A 164 10.27 -0.33 7.61
N ILE A 165 9.75 -0.21 8.83
CA ILE A 165 8.37 0.16 9.16
C ILE A 165 7.98 1.52 8.58
N THR A 166 8.92 2.47 8.48
CA THR A 166 8.62 3.80 7.92
C THR A 166 8.13 3.74 6.47
N ALA A 167 8.36 2.63 5.76
CA ALA A 167 7.79 2.41 4.43
C ALA A 167 6.25 2.35 4.42
N LEU A 168 5.62 2.20 5.59
CA LEU A 168 4.16 2.16 5.78
C LEU A 168 3.58 3.47 6.32
N ASP A 169 4.41 4.49 6.63
CA ASP A 169 3.93 5.75 7.23
C ASP A 169 2.88 6.44 6.34
N GLN A 170 3.10 6.44 5.02
CA GLN A 170 2.17 7.03 4.07
C GLN A 170 0.82 6.29 4.04
N LEU A 171 0.82 4.97 4.29
CA LEU A 171 -0.41 4.19 4.37
C LEU A 171 -1.25 4.60 5.58
N LEU A 172 -0.62 4.84 6.73
CA LEU A 172 -1.29 5.31 7.95
C LEU A 172 -1.87 6.72 7.76
N VAL A 173 -1.16 7.59 7.05
CA VAL A 173 -1.70 8.92 6.69
C VAL A 173 -2.96 8.80 5.83
N TYR A 174 -2.99 7.87 4.87
CA TYR A 174 -4.18 7.64 4.05
C TYR A 174 -5.31 6.95 4.82
N GLN A 175 -5.02 6.10 5.79
CA GLN A 175 -5.99 5.52 6.72
C GLN A 175 -6.76 6.62 7.46
N ASP A 176 -6.03 7.53 8.11
CA ASP A 176 -6.62 8.63 8.90
C ASP A 176 -7.50 9.54 8.02
N ALA A 177 -7.04 9.83 6.81
CA ALA A 177 -7.81 10.61 5.84
C ALA A 177 -9.11 9.89 5.44
N MET A 178 -9.00 8.60 5.09
CA MET A 178 -10.15 7.77 4.70
C MET A 178 -11.16 7.61 5.84
N GLU A 179 -10.70 7.39 7.07
CA GLU A 179 -11.60 7.27 8.23
C GLU A 179 -12.38 8.56 8.46
N LYS A 180 -11.68 9.71 8.38
CA LYS A 180 -12.31 11.01 8.54
C LYS A 180 -13.35 11.28 7.45
N SER A 181 -13.05 11.00 6.18
CA SER A 181 -14.00 11.22 5.08
C SER A 181 -15.16 10.23 5.13
N TYR A 182 -14.97 9.02 5.66
CA TYR A 182 -16.06 8.08 5.93
C TYR A 182 -17.00 8.58 7.04
N ASP A 183 -16.45 9.11 8.14
CA ASP A 183 -17.26 9.68 9.22
C ASP A 183 -18.10 10.88 8.72
N ASP A 184 -17.48 11.75 7.94
CA ASP A 184 -18.15 12.87 7.27
C ASP A 184 -19.27 12.40 6.31
N LEU A 185 -19.04 11.31 5.59
CA LEU A 185 -20.03 10.69 4.71
C LEU A 185 -21.23 10.18 5.52
N LEU A 186 -20.99 9.45 6.61
CA LEU A 186 -22.05 8.92 7.49
C LEU A 186 -22.95 10.02 8.10
N LEU A 187 -22.39 11.20 8.39
CA LEU A 187 -23.15 12.32 8.96
C LEU A 187 -24.17 12.93 7.96
N THR A 188 -23.94 12.76 6.67
CA THR A 188 -24.73 13.41 5.60
C THR A 188 -25.70 12.45 4.89
N SER A 189 -25.71 11.16 5.27
CA SER A 189 -26.20 10.07 4.41
C SER A 189 -27.51 9.39 4.82
N ARG A 190 -28.33 9.98 5.70
CA ARG A 190 -29.52 9.35 6.35
C ARG A 190 -30.61 8.75 5.43
N GLY A 191 -30.43 8.75 4.11
CA GLY A 191 -31.28 8.03 3.16
C GLY A 191 -30.55 7.25 2.08
N PHE A 192 -29.23 7.40 1.88
CA PHE A 192 -28.49 6.80 0.76
C PHE A 192 -27.72 5.54 1.15
N ILE A 193 -27.19 5.48 2.37
CA ILE A 193 -26.44 4.32 2.87
C ILE A 193 -27.40 3.28 3.43
N GLN A 194 -27.40 2.10 2.81
CA GLN A 194 -28.18 0.94 3.29
C GLN A 194 -27.33 0.01 4.17
N ALA A 195 -26.03 -0.10 3.87
CA ALA A 195 -25.07 -0.89 4.62
C ALA A 195 -23.83 -0.04 4.96
N ASN A 196 -23.40 -0.07 6.22
CA ASN A 196 -22.17 0.60 6.64
C ASN A 196 -20.96 -0.26 6.31
N LEU A 197 -19.83 0.38 5.98
CA LEU A 197 -18.53 -0.30 5.97
C LEU A 197 -18.19 -0.77 7.38
N SER A 198 -17.65 -2.00 7.47
CA SER A 198 -17.05 -2.51 8.70
C SER A 198 -15.85 -1.63 9.08
N ARG A 199 -15.71 -1.30 10.36
CA ARG A 199 -14.53 -0.57 10.86
C ARG A 199 -13.22 -1.36 10.72
N ASP A 200 -13.30 -2.68 10.54
CA ASP A 200 -12.15 -3.55 10.32
C ASP A 200 -11.25 -3.13 9.14
N ILE A 201 -11.79 -2.37 8.17
CA ILE A 201 -11.04 -1.78 7.05
C ILE A 201 -9.94 -0.83 7.54
N PHE A 202 -10.23 -0.06 8.59
CA PHE A 202 -9.31 0.93 9.15
C PHE A 202 -8.20 0.27 9.96
N ASP A 203 -8.41 -0.94 10.49
CA ASP A 203 -7.37 -1.68 11.21
C ASP A 203 -6.32 -2.34 10.30
N MET A 204 -6.56 -2.42 8.98
CA MET A 204 -5.67 -3.17 8.07
C MET A 204 -4.25 -2.59 7.99
N PRO A 205 -4.07 -1.26 7.86
CA PRO A 205 -2.73 -0.66 7.89
C PRO A 205 -1.97 -0.92 9.20
N ASP A 206 -2.61 -0.79 10.36
CA ASP A 206 -1.97 -1.09 11.65
C ASP A 206 -1.55 -2.57 11.74
N LYS A 207 -2.40 -3.48 11.27
CA LYS A 207 -2.05 -4.91 11.18
C LYS A 207 -0.89 -5.18 10.22
N LEU A 208 -0.80 -4.43 9.11
CA LEU A 208 0.36 -4.51 8.21
C LEU A 208 1.65 -4.09 8.90
N VAL A 209 1.59 -3.05 9.73
CA VAL A 209 2.73 -2.60 10.56
C VAL A 209 3.16 -3.71 11.52
N ASP A 210 2.22 -4.37 12.19
CA ASP A 210 2.52 -5.46 13.12
C ASP A 210 3.14 -6.67 12.42
N LEU A 211 2.61 -7.06 11.25
CA LEU A 211 3.17 -8.14 10.43
C LEU A 211 4.60 -7.84 9.98
N LEU A 212 4.88 -6.60 9.56
CA LEU A 212 6.22 -6.19 9.16
C LEU A 212 7.19 -6.16 10.35
N LYS A 213 6.77 -5.62 11.50
CA LYS A 213 7.56 -5.67 12.74
C LYS A 213 7.96 -7.10 13.10
N GLN A 214 7.00 -8.02 13.07
CA GLN A 214 7.26 -9.42 13.37
C GLN A 214 8.28 -10.04 12.41
N GLN A 215 8.21 -9.70 11.12
CA GLN A 215 9.18 -10.18 10.13
C GLN A 215 10.58 -9.61 10.40
N LEU A 216 10.70 -8.30 10.64
CA LEU A 216 11.97 -7.63 10.90
C LEU A 216 12.62 -8.13 12.21
N ASP A 217 11.84 -8.32 13.27
CA ASP A 217 12.34 -8.87 14.53
C ASP A 217 12.84 -10.31 14.37
N THR A 218 12.13 -11.12 13.57
CA THR A 218 12.53 -12.49 13.27
C THR A 218 13.82 -12.53 12.46
N GLN A 219 13.95 -11.66 11.45
CA GLN A 219 15.17 -11.54 10.65
C GLN A 219 16.36 -11.06 11.50
N GLY A 220 16.18 -10.01 12.31
CA GLY A 220 17.23 -9.52 13.20
C GLY A 220 17.71 -10.59 14.19
N THR A 221 16.80 -11.38 14.74
CA THR A 221 17.14 -12.51 15.63
C THR A 221 17.93 -13.59 14.90
N GLN A 222 17.58 -13.91 13.65
CA GLN A 222 18.30 -14.89 12.83
C GLN A 222 19.71 -14.39 12.49
N ASP A 223 19.87 -13.12 12.11
CA ASP A 223 21.17 -12.51 11.81
C ASP A 223 22.11 -12.53 13.02
N ASP A 224 21.58 -12.21 14.21
CA ASP A 224 22.34 -12.28 15.46
C ASP A 224 22.76 -13.71 15.81
N GLN A 225 21.87 -14.70 15.61
CA GLN A 225 22.19 -16.11 15.80
C GLN A 225 23.26 -16.60 14.83
N GLU A 226 23.18 -16.22 13.55
CA GLU A 226 24.19 -16.55 12.56
C GLU A 226 25.54 -15.92 12.90
N LYS A 227 25.55 -14.65 13.29
CA LYS A 227 26.77 -13.95 13.70
C LYS A 227 27.42 -14.61 14.90
N ALA A 228 26.63 -14.95 15.92
CA ALA A 228 27.11 -15.66 17.10
C ALA A 228 27.68 -17.05 16.76
N ALA A 229 26.99 -17.80 15.88
CA ALA A 229 27.44 -19.11 15.41
C ALA A 229 28.77 -19.01 14.62
N LYS A 230 28.90 -18.02 13.73
CA LYS A 230 30.16 -17.74 13.00
C LYS A 230 31.29 -17.46 13.98
N GLN A 231 31.09 -16.53 14.92
CA GLN A 231 32.11 -16.18 15.91
C GLN A 231 32.53 -17.38 16.77
N ALA A 232 31.58 -18.22 17.20
CA ALA A 232 31.89 -19.41 17.99
C ALA A 232 32.68 -20.47 17.18
N ALA A 233 32.34 -20.67 15.91
CA ALA A 233 33.07 -21.57 15.01
C ALA A 233 34.48 -21.02 14.68
N GLU A 234 34.63 -19.71 14.48
CA GLU A 234 35.92 -19.05 14.27
C GLU A 234 36.82 -19.12 15.49
N ALA A 235 36.24 -19.02 16.69
CA ALA A 235 36.97 -19.11 17.95
C ALA A 235 37.65 -20.48 18.11
N ILE A 236 36.97 -21.59 17.79
CA ILE A 236 37.58 -22.92 17.93
C ILE A 236 38.70 -23.16 16.91
N VAL A 237 38.57 -22.65 15.68
CA VAL A 237 39.65 -22.73 14.68
C VAL A 237 40.85 -21.87 15.09
N THR A 238 40.60 -20.68 15.65
CA THR A 238 41.67 -19.81 16.17
C THR A 238 42.40 -20.47 17.34
N GLN A 239 41.66 -21.09 18.27
CA GLN A 239 42.24 -21.85 19.39
C GLN A 239 43.09 -23.03 18.90
N PHE A 240 42.60 -23.78 17.91
CA PHE A 240 43.36 -24.87 17.31
C PHE A 240 44.64 -24.38 16.63
N ALA A 241 44.57 -23.30 15.85
CA ALA A 241 45.73 -22.73 15.18
C ALA A 241 46.77 -22.17 16.17
N GLN A 242 46.32 -21.53 17.26
CA GLN A 242 47.20 -21.08 18.34
C GLN A 242 47.87 -22.27 19.03
N ALA A 243 47.10 -23.32 19.36
CA ALA A 243 47.65 -24.54 19.94
C ALA A 243 48.65 -25.24 19.00
N TRP A 244 48.43 -25.15 17.69
CA TRP A 244 49.39 -25.64 16.69
C TRP A 244 50.68 -24.81 16.70
N GLN A 245 50.58 -23.48 16.73
CA GLN A 245 51.72 -22.57 16.84
C GLN A 245 52.54 -22.83 18.12
N ASP A 246 51.85 -23.07 19.25
CA ASP A 246 52.47 -23.33 20.55
C ASP A 246 52.95 -24.78 20.73
N ARG A 247 52.75 -25.64 19.71
CA ARG A 247 53.04 -27.08 19.76
C ARG A 247 52.33 -27.80 20.92
N ASN A 248 51.13 -27.35 21.26
CA ASN A 248 50.31 -27.89 22.33
C ASN A 248 49.31 -28.94 21.81
N ALA A 249 49.76 -30.18 21.72
CA ALA A 249 48.98 -31.32 21.25
C ALA A 249 47.66 -31.54 22.00
N SER A 250 47.68 -31.34 23.33
CA SER A 250 46.52 -31.57 24.18
C SER A 250 45.42 -30.55 23.86
N ALA A 251 45.79 -29.27 23.69
CA ALA A 251 44.85 -28.22 23.32
C ALA A 251 44.33 -28.39 21.88
N MET A 252 45.19 -28.81 20.93
CA MET A 252 44.74 -29.15 19.58
C MET A 252 43.71 -30.28 19.61
N THR A 253 44.02 -31.38 20.31
CA THR A 253 43.13 -32.53 20.44
C THR A 253 41.81 -32.13 21.09
N ALA A 254 41.82 -31.24 22.09
CA ALA A 254 40.60 -30.77 22.75
C ALA A 254 39.63 -30.08 21.80
N ALA A 255 40.13 -29.41 20.77
CA ALA A 255 39.33 -28.69 19.78
C ALA A 255 38.72 -29.59 18.67
N LEU A 256 39.01 -30.90 18.69
CA LEU A 256 38.58 -31.85 17.66
C LEU A 256 37.33 -32.64 18.06
N THR A 257 36.52 -33.03 17.06
CA THR A 257 35.44 -34.01 17.23
C THR A 257 36.01 -35.39 17.61
N THR A 258 35.17 -36.27 18.15
CA THR A 258 35.58 -37.66 18.46
C THR A 258 36.07 -38.42 17.23
N GLY A 259 35.51 -38.13 16.04
CA GLY A 259 35.97 -38.69 14.77
C GLY A 259 37.36 -38.17 14.42
N ALA A 260 37.51 -36.85 14.31
CA ALA A 260 38.76 -36.16 14.05
C ALA A 260 39.92 -36.60 14.97
N LYS A 261 39.65 -36.80 16.27
CA LYS A 261 40.64 -37.26 17.26
C LYS A 261 41.29 -38.60 16.90
N ARG A 262 40.57 -39.50 16.20
CA ARG A 262 41.09 -40.82 15.81
C ARG A 262 42.07 -40.73 14.65
N GLU A 263 41.90 -39.72 13.80
CA GLU A 263 42.72 -39.47 12.62
C GLU A 263 43.85 -38.47 12.90
N PHE A 264 43.79 -37.79 14.04
CA PHE A 264 44.79 -36.82 14.47
C PHE A 264 46.14 -37.49 14.73
N ASN A 265 47.12 -37.16 13.89
CA ASN A 265 48.52 -37.52 14.09
C ASN A 265 49.38 -36.26 14.17
N GLN A 266 49.82 -35.92 15.39
CA GLN A 266 50.65 -34.75 15.66
C GLN A 266 51.95 -34.74 14.85
N ALA A 267 52.57 -35.91 14.62
CA ALA A 267 53.84 -36.02 13.90
C ALA A 267 53.74 -35.54 12.44
N VAL A 268 52.54 -35.60 11.83
CA VAL A 268 52.29 -35.12 10.46
C VAL A 268 52.16 -33.59 10.41
N LEU A 269 51.76 -32.96 11.52
CA LEU A 269 51.62 -31.50 11.65
C LEU A 269 52.94 -30.83 12.10
N GLU A 270 53.81 -31.58 12.77
CA GLU A 270 55.12 -31.14 13.30
C GLU A 270 56.26 -31.05 12.27
N ASP A 271 56.15 -31.73 11.12
CA ASP A 271 57.13 -31.58 10.02
C ASP A 271 57.17 -30.16 9.41
N SER A 272 56.28 -29.25 9.87
CA SER A 272 56.19 -27.86 9.43
C SER A 272 56.27 -26.84 10.59
N SER A 273 57.13 -27.09 11.56
CA SER A 273 57.19 -26.45 12.90
C SER A 273 57.60 -24.96 12.98
N ASP A 274 57.19 -24.14 12.01
CA ASP A 274 57.54 -22.73 11.87
C ASP A 274 56.31 -21.81 11.69
N ILE A 275 55.15 -22.17 12.24
CA ILE A 275 53.94 -21.33 12.13
C ILE A 275 54.17 -19.97 12.80
N VAL A 276 54.04 -18.90 12.02
CA VAL A 276 54.25 -17.51 12.46
C VAL A 276 52.92 -16.83 12.80
N SER A 277 51.88 -17.08 11.99
CA SER A 277 50.57 -16.47 12.17
C SER A 277 49.48 -17.26 11.48
N PHE A 278 48.25 -17.13 12.00
CA PHE A 278 47.04 -17.62 11.36
C PHE A 278 46.01 -16.50 11.27
N ARG A 279 45.29 -16.42 10.14
CA ARG A 279 44.14 -15.51 9.98
C ARG A 279 43.00 -16.22 9.28
N ILE A 280 41.77 -15.91 9.68
CA ILE A 280 40.56 -16.41 9.00
C ILE A 280 40.29 -15.48 7.81
N ILE A 281 40.06 -16.07 6.63
CA ILE A 281 39.71 -15.35 5.39
C ILE A 281 38.20 -15.31 5.22
N SER A 282 37.52 -16.43 5.43
CA SER A 282 36.08 -16.53 5.22
C SER A 282 35.45 -17.63 6.06
N THR A 283 34.24 -17.38 6.53
CA THR A 283 33.41 -18.34 7.27
C THR A 283 32.05 -18.45 6.60
N THR A 284 31.65 -19.67 6.25
CA THR A 284 30.35 -19.97 5.67
C THR A 284 29.63 -20.98 6.54
N LEU A 285 28.49 -20.60 7.13
CA LEU A 285 27.59 -21.56 7.76
C LEU A 285 26.87 -22.34 6.65
N THR A 286 26.98 -23.66 6.66
CA THR A 286 26.21 -24.53 5.76
C THR A 286 24.82 -24.79 6.32
N ASP A 287 24.71 -24.85 7.65
CA ASP A 287 23.50 -24.93 8.44
C ASP A 287 23.80 -24.45 9.88
N GLN A 288 22.81 -24.48 10.78
CA GLN A 288 22.97 -24.05 12.18
C GLN A 288 23.97 -24.87 13.01
N THR A 289 24.43 -26.01 12.49
CA THR A 289 25.32 -26.96 13.15
C THR A 289 26.64 -27.18 12.42
N LYS A 290 26.88 -26.53 11.28
CA LYS A 290 28.07 -26.75 10.45
C LYS A 290 28.61 -25.46 9.84
N ALA A 291 29.90 -25.22 10.03
CA ALA A 291 30.64 -24.12 9.44
C ALA A 291 31.81 -24.62 8.58
N ASN A 292 32.01 -24.02 7.42
CA ASN A 292 33.23 -24.15 6.64
C ASN A 292 34.06 -22.88 6.81
N ILE A 293 35.27 -23.01 7.32
CA ILE A 293 36.18 -21.89 7.60
C ILE A 293 37.40 -22.04 6.72
N THR A 294 37.70 -21.01 5.94
CA THR A 294 38.97 -20.92 5.21
C THR A 294 39.87 -19.96 5.97
N GLY A 295 41.03 -20.45 6.39
CA GLY A 295 42.08 -19.65 7.00
C GLY A 295 43.34 -19.66 6.17
N GLN A 296 44.23 -18.73 6.47
CA GLN A 296 45.57 -18.66 5.91
C GLN A 296 46.59 -18.76 7.02
N LEU A 297 47.53 -19.66 6.83
CA LEU A 297 48.55 -20.01 7.79
C LEU A 297 49.90 -19.66 7.19
N ALA A 298 50.66 -18.82 7.91
CA ALA A 298 52.00 -18.42 7.51
C ALA A 298 53.02 -19.28 8.25
N LYS A 299 53.95 -19.89 7.51
CA LYS A 299 55.06 -20.68 8.04
C LYS A 299 56.37 -20.05 7.64
N LYS A 300 57.37 -20.06 8.52
CA LYS A 300 58.76 -19.85 8.15
C LYS A 300 59.29 -21.15 7.53
N THR A 301 60.21 -21.04 6.57
CA THR A 301 60.92 -22.18 6.02
C THR A 301 62.33 -22.23 6.61
N PRO A 302 63.04 -23.38 6.52
CA PRO A 302 64.39 -23.51 7.08
C PRO A 302 65.41 -22.48 6.56
N ASP A 303 65.17 -21.91 5.38
CA ASP A 303 65.95 -20.82 4.77
C ASP A 303 65.57 -19.41 5.29
N GLY A 304 64.60 -19.31 6.19
CA GLY A 304 64.15 -18.09 6.84
C GLY A 304 63.04 -17.33 6.12
N VAL A 305 62.55 -17.81 4.97
CA VAL A 305 61.47 -17.18 4.20
C VAL A 305 60.10 -17.51 4.81
N THR A 306 59.13 -16.59 4.71
CA THR A 306 57.74 -16.88 5.11
C THR A 306 56.91 -17.29 3.90
N LYS A 307 56.26 -18.45 3.97
CA LYS A 307 55.28 -18.94 3.00
C LYS A 307 53.89 -18.97 3.62
N THR A 308 52.88 -18.66 2.82
CA THR A 308 51.47 -18.73 3.24
C THR A 308 50.78 -19.90 2.55
N GLU A 309 50.02 -20.67 3.31
CA GLU A 309 49.20 -21.78 2.85
C GLU A 309 47.74 -21.51 3.23
N ASP A 310 46.82 -21.83 2.34
CA ASP A 310 45.39 -21.76 2.63
C ASP A 310 44.92 -23.10 3.20
N TRP A 311 44.14 -23.03 4.26
CA TRP A 311 43.63 -24.18 5.00
C TRP A 311 42.12 -24.10 5.08
N GLN A 312 41.46 -25.23 4.82
CA GLN A 312 40.02 -25.37 4.99
C GLN A 312 39.74 -26.22 6.22
N PHE A 313 38.86 -25.71 7.09
CA PHE A 313 38.36 -26.38 8.27
C PHE A 313 36.85 -26.61 8.13
N VAL A 314 36.40 -27.79 8.50
CA VAL A 314 34.97 -28.09 8.71
C VAL A 314 34.75 -28.19 10.21
N VAL A 315 33.84 -27.36 10.72
CA VAL A 315 33.52 -27.27 12.15
C VAL A 315 32.08 -27.69 12.35
N LEU A 316 31.84 -28.53 13.35
CA LEU A 316 30.52 -29.03 13.71
C LEU A 316 30.13 -28.57 15.12
N LYS A 317 28.86 -28.24 15.29
CA LYS A 317 28.24 -27.98 16.59
C LYS A 317 27.84 -29.32 17.22
N GLY A 318 28.53 -29.68 18.29
CA GLY A 318 28.23 -30.86 19.08
C GLY A 318 27.11 -30.64 20.10
N ILE A 319 26.85 -31.69 20.89
CA ILE A 319 25.90 -31.65 22.01
C ILE A 319 26.37 -30.63 23.04
N GLY A 320 25.47 -29.78 23.55
CA GLY A 320 25.79 -28.73 24.51
C GLY A 320 26.38 -27.46 23.88
N ASP A 321 26.01 -27.16 22.63
CA ASP A 321 26.40 -25.95 21.89
C ASP A 321 27.92 -25.74 21.71
N THR A 322 28.71 -26.81 21.86
CA THR A 322 30.15 -26.75 21.72
C THR A 322 30.57 -26.98 20.27
N TRP A 323 31.32 -26.04 19.69
CA TRP A 323 31.88 -26.17 18.34
C TRP A 323 33.21 -26.93 18.37
N LEU A 324 33.39 -27.88 17.46
CA LEU A 324 34.58 -28.71 17.33
C LEU A 324 34.95 -28.91 15.87
N ILE A 325 36.25 -29.02 15.59
CA ILE A 325 36.77 -29.25 14.24
C ILE A 325 36.61 -30.73 13.89
N ASP A 326 35.97 -31.00 12.77
CA ASP A 326 35.73 -32.35 12.26
C ASP A 326 36.74 -32.74 11.18
N SER A 327 37.19 -31.79 10.36
CA SER A 327 38.28 -32.02 9.41
C SER A 327 39.04 -30.74 9.09
N TRP A 328 40.29 -30.90 8.67
CA TRP A 328 41.17 -29.82 8.22
C TRP A 328 42.07 -30.31 7.09
N GLN A 329 42.27 -29.47 6.06
CA GLN A 329 43.13 -29.80 4.93
C GLN A 329 43.75 -28.54 4.32
N ALA A 330 44.99 -28.65 3.84
CA ALA A 330 45.61 -27.63 3.00
C ALA A 330 44.95 -27.62 1.62
N LYS A 331 44.77 -26.44 1.03
CA LYS A 331 44.23 -26.26 -0.32
C LYS A 331 45.30 -26.15 -1.39
#